data_AF-A0A1L8MJQ0-F1
#
_entry.id   AF-A0A1L8MJQ0-F1
#
_cell.length_a   1.000
_cell.length_b   1.000
_cell.length_c   1.000
_cell.angle_alpha   90.00
_cell.angle_beta   90.00
_cell.angle_gamma   90.00
#
_symmetry.space_group_name_H-M   'P 1'
#
loop_
_entity.id
_entity.type
_entity.pdbx_description
1 polymer ?
#
loop_
_entity_poly.entity_id
_entity_poly.type
_entity_poly.pdbx_seq_one_letter_code
_entity_poly.pdbx_strand_id
1 'polypeptide(L)'
;MEEITSENEQENTCLYLVQQQVDKWIKSVGVDYFDEMTNLSNLIEETGEVARLIGREYGQQSFKPGERPACVKTAIADELSDVLFIAVCLANQMGIDLDSAFARNMNKKTSRDKDRHKNNPVFKSKHAEENE
;
A
#
# COMPACT_ATOMS: atom_id res chain seq x y z
N MET A 1 -44.40 -3.21 19.93
CA MET A 1 -43.39 -3.85 20.78
C MET A 1 -42.88 -5.04 20.01
N GLU A 2 -41.68 -5.11 19.45
CA GLU A 2 -40.56 -4.18 19.21
C GLU A 2 -39.98 -4.64 17.86
N GLU A 3 -39.67 -3.70 16.96
CA GLU A 3 -38.87 -4.01 15.77
C GLU A 3 -37.42 -4.21 16.23
N ILE A 4 -36.91 -5.44 16.12
CA ILE A 4 -35.50 -5.72 16.28
C ILE A 4 -34.83 -5.34 14.97
N THR A 5 -34.31 -4.12 14.89
CA THR A 5 -33.28 -3.75 13.93
C THR A 5 -32.01 -4.51 14.33
N SER A 6 -31.72 -5.62 13.64
CA SER A 6 -30.39 -6.23 13.76
C SER A 6 -29.39 -5.28 13.11
N GLU A 7 -28.60 -4.68 13.99
CA GLU A 7 -27.51 -3.75 13.72
C GLU A 7 -26.61 -4.24 12.59
N ASN A 8 -26.14 -3.30 11.77
CA ASN A 8 -25.15 -3.48 10.72
C ASN A 8 -24.01 -4.41 11.17
N GLU A 9 -23.95 -5.63 10.64
CA GLU A 9 -22.68 -6.28 10.38
C GLU A 9 -22.00 -5.48 9.26
N GLN A 10 -21.43 -4.34 9.64
CA GLN A 10 -20.50 -3.62 8.80
C GLN A 10 -19.29 -4.54 8.73
N GLU A 11 -19.23 -5.35 7.69
CA GLU A 11 -18.07 -6.15 7.30
C GLU A 11 -16.88 -5.20 7.32
N ASN A 12 -16.14 -5.19 8.43
CA ASN A 12 -15.08 -4.21 8.65
C ASN A 12 -13.99 -4.53 7.64
N THR A 13 -14.00 -3.75 6.57
CA THR A 13 -13.10 -3.93 5.46
C THR A 13 -11.66 -3.63 5.91
N CYS A 14 -10.70 -4.26 5.25
CA CYS A 14 -9.33 -4.36 5.77
C CYS A 14 -8.66 -2.98 5.91
N LEU A 15 -8.85 -2.07 4.95
CA LEU A 15 -8.19 -0.76 5.00
C LEU A 15 -8.87 0.18 5.98
N TYR A 16 -10.17 0.04 6.24
CA TYR A 16 -10.86 0.80 7.28
C TYR A 16 -10.26 0.49 8.65
N LEU A 17 -10.00 -0.79 8.96
CA LEU A 17 -9.34 -1.17 10.21
C LEU A 17 -7.92 -0.58 10.30
N VAL A 18 -7.19 -0.54 9.19
CA VAL A 18 -5.87 0.12 9.12
C VAL A 18 -5.99 1.63 9.33
N GLN A 19 -6.95 2.30 8.68
CA GLN A 19 -7.22 3.73 8.85
C GLN A 19 -7.52 4.07 10.31
N GLN A 20 -8.35 3.26 10.98
CA GLN A 20 -8.69 3.42 12.40
C GLN A 20 -7.48 3.18 13.30
N GLN A 21 -6.67 2.16 13.00
CA GLN A 21 -5.47 1.86 13.78
C GLN A 21 -4.46 3.01 13.71
N VAL A 22 -4.22 3.56 12.51
CA VAL A 22 -3.32 4.70 12.31
C VAL A 22 -3.87 5.95 13.01
N ASP A 23 -5.17 6.24 12.86
CA ASP A 23 -5.78 7.41 13.49
C ASP A 23 -5.68 7.36 15.02
N LYS A 24 -5.95 6.18 15.61
CA LYS A 24 -5.77 5.96 17.04
C LYS A 24 -4.32 6.15 17.48
N TRP A 25 -3.36 5.66 16.70
CA TRP A 25 -1.95 5.81 17.03
C TRP A 25 -1.51 7.28 16.95
N ILE A 26 -1.89 8.00 15.90
CA ILE A 26 -1.56 9.43 15.73
C ILE A 26 -2.11 10.25 16.90
N LYS A 27 -3.38 10.05 17.27
CA LYS A 27 -4.02 10.81 18.35
C LYS A 27 -3.53 10.43 19.76
N SER A 28 -2.87 9.29 19.93
CA SER A 28 -2.37 8.84 21.24
C SER A 28 -0.87 9.04 21.42
N VAL A 29 -0.08 8.81 20.37
CA VAL A 29 1.38 8.85 20.40
C VAL A 29 1.91 10.03 19.57
N GLY A 30 1.34 10.28 18.40
CA GLY A 30 1.78 11.30 17.45
C GLY A 30 1.37 12.74 17.77
N VAL A 31 0.56 12.95 18.82
CA VAL A 31 -0.05 14.23 19.23
C VAL A 31 -1.11 14.74 18.23
N ASP A 32 -0.76 14.91 16.96
CA ASP A 32 -1.66 15.26 15.86
C ASP A 32 -1.05 14.84 14.51
N TYR A 33 -1.82 14.92 13.43
CA TYR A 33 -1.28 14.81 12.10
C TYR A 33 -0.41 16.02 11.74
N PHE A 34 0.61 15.82 10.89
CA PHE A 34 1.27 16.93 10.19
C PHE A 34 0.30 17.65 9.23
N ASP A 35 0.73 18.68 8.52
CA ASP A 35 -0.04 19.19 7.38
C ASP A 35 0.11 18.27 6.15
N GLU A 36 -0.78 18.41 5.16
CA GLU A 36 -0.80 17.55 3.97
C GLU A 36 0.48 17.67 3.13
N MET A 37 1.12 18.84 3.10
CA MET A 37 2.35 19.04 2.33
C MET A 37 3.55 18.39 3.01
N THR A 38 3.59 18.44 4.35
CA THR A 38 4.59 17.70 5.13
C THR A 38 4.41 16.19 4.94
N ASN A 39 3.19 15.66 5.05
CA ASN A 39 2.95 14.23 4.82
C ASN A 39 3.19 13.81 3.36
N LEU A 40 2.92 14.67 2.37
CA LEU A 40 3.31 14.41 0.99
C LEU A 40 4.83 14.33 0.83
N SER A 41 5.58 15.21 1.51
CA SER A 41 7.04 15.20 1.47
C SER A 41 7.60 13.92 2.08
N ASN A 42 7.08 13.51 3.25
CA ASN A 42 7.42 12.24 3.89
C ASN A 42 7.09 11.05 2.97
N LEU A 43 5.92 11.05 2.31
CA LEU A 43 5.56 9.96 1.39
C LEU A 43 6.58 9.80 0.24
N ILE A 44 7.08 10.92 -0.29
CA ILE A 44 8.09 10.93 -1.35
C ILE A 44 9.42 10.38 -0.83
N GLU A 45 9.81 10.73 0.40
CA GLU A 45 10.99 10.23 1.08
C GLU A 45 10.94 8.69 1.22
N GLU A 46 9.87 8.15 1.81
CA GLU A 46 9.72 6.69 1.98
C GLU A 46 9.69 5.95 0.64
N THR A 47 9.03 6.54 -0.37
CA THR A 47 9.03 5.97 -1.73
C THR A 47 10.45 5.94 -2.33
N GLY A 48 11.27 6.94 -2.02
CA GLY A 48 12.67 7.01 -2.41
C GLY A 48 13.50 5.90 -1.78
N GLU A 49 13.26 5.58 -0.51
CA GLU A 49 13.91 4.48 0.20
C GLU A 49 13.55 3.11 -0.38
N VAL A 50 12.27 2.87 -0.68
CA VAL A 50 11.82 1.68 -1.44
C VAL A 50 12.57 1.58 -2.78
N ALA A 51 12.62 2.68 -3.54
CA ALA A 51 13.27 2.72 -4.83
C ALA A 51 14.79 2.43 -4.72
N ARG A 52 15.45 2.95 -3.68
CA ARG A 52 16.86 2.71 -3.40
C ARG A 52 17.14 1.24 -3.13
N LEU A 53 16.36 0.58 -2.28
CA LEU A 53 16.55 -0.84 -1.95
C LEU A 53 16.29 -1.75 -3.16
N ILE A 54 15.17 -1.54 -3.86
CA ILE A 54 14.83 -2.32 -5.06
C ILE A 54 15.87 -2.11 -6.17
N GLY A 55 16.29 -0.86 -6.40
CA GLY A 55 17.28 -0.52 -7.42
C GLY A 55 18.65 -1.16 -7.19
N ARG A 56 19.01 -1.42 -5.93
CA ARG A 56 20.28 -2.07 -5.55
C ARG A 56 20.22 -3.59 -5.52
N GLU A 57 19.07 -4.17 -5.17
CA GLU A 57 18.91 -5.62 -5.08
C GLU A 57 18.48 -6.26 -6.41
N TYR A 58 17.56 -5.61 -7.11
CA TYR A 58 16.95 -6.13 -8.33
C TYR A 58 17.27 -5.29 -9.58
N GLY A 59 17.94 -4.16 -9.40
CA GLY A 59 18.38 -3.28 -10.49
C GLY A 59 19.87 -3.40 -10.82
N GLN A 60 20.39 -2.40 -11.54
CA GLN A 60 21.79 -2.35 -11.97
C GLN A 60 22.70 -1.58 -10.99
N GLN A 61 22.16 -1.07 -9.88
CA GLN A 61 22.96 -0.39 -8.87
C GLN A 61 23.53 -1.40 -7.88
N SER A 62 24.70 -1.14 -7.31
CA SER A 62 25.30 -1.98 -6.27
C SER A 62 25.14 -1.32 -4.89
N PHE A 63 24.98 -2.14 -3.85
CA PHE A 63 25.16 -1.67 -2.47
C PHE A 63 26.61 -1.22 -2.28
N LYS A 64 26.83 -0.11 -1.56
CA LYS A 64 28.18 0.24 -1.12
C LYS A 64 28.64 -0.71 -0.02
N PRO A 65 29.96 -0.86 0.23
CA PRO A 65 30.47 -1.69 1.32
C PRO A 65 29.82 -1.33 2.65
N GLY A 66 29.26 -2.33 3.35
CA GLY A 66 28.59 -2.15 4.64
C GLY A 66 27.16 -1.59 4.60
N GLU A 67 26.64 -1.19 3.43
CA GLU A 67 25.27 -0.64 3.31
C GLU A 67 24.20 -1.70 3.03
N ARG A 68 24.57 -2.98 2.81
CA ARG A 68 23.59 -4.04 2.53
C ARG A 68 22.95 -4.51 3.84
N PRO A 69 21.62 -4.44 3.99
CA PRO A 69 20.95 -4.95 5.17
C PRO A 69 21.06 -6.48 5.25
N ALA A 70 20.95 -7.02 6.47
CA ALA A 70 21.03 -8.47 6.71
C ALA A 70 19.99 -9.27 5.92
N CYS A 71 18.77 -8.71 5.79
CA CYS A 71 17.72 -9.24 4.93
C CYS A 71 17.12 -8.10 4.10
N VAL A 72 17.40 -8.07 2.81
CA VAL A 72 16.92 -7.02 1.91
C VAL A 72 15.41 -7.07 1.74
N LYS A 73 14.81 -8.27 1.72
CA LYS A 73 13.35 -8.42 1.64
C LYS A 73 12.63 -7.81 2.85
N THR A 74 13.17 -8.01 4.05
CA THR A 74 12.63 -7.40 5.26
C THR A 74 12.76 -5.88 5.20
N ALA A 75 13.94 -5.37 4.83
CA ALA A 75 14.14 -3.93 4.66
C ALA A 75 13.13 -3.32 3.66
N ILE A 76 12.92 -3.95 2.49
CA ILE A 76 11.91 -3.48 1.52
C ILE A 76 10.50 -3.52 2.10
N ALA A 77 10.16 -4.54 2.90
CA ALA A 77 8.85 -4.64 3.53
C ALA A 77 8.62 -3.54 4.58
N ASP A 78 9.66 -3.16 5.31
CA ASP A 78 9.62 -2.06 6.27
C ASP A 78 9.34 -0.74 5.53
N GLU A 79 10.14 -0.39 4.51
CA GLU A 79 9.93 0.85 3.73
C GLU A 79 8.56 0.89 3.01
N LEU A 80 8.08 -0.25 2.50
CA LEU A 80 6.72 -0.34 1.94
C LEU A 80 5.62 -0.13 2.99
N SER A 81 5.89 -0.52 4.24
CA SER A 81 4.98 -0.29 5.36
C SER A 81 4.95 1.18 5.76
N ASP A 82 6.10 1.87 5.71
CA ASP A 82 6.19 3.31 5.94
C ASP A 82 5.45 4.11 4.84
N VAL A 83 5.61 3.72 3.57
CA VAL A 83 4.80 4.27 2.47
C VAL A 83 3.30 4.08 2.72
N LEU A 84 2.87 2.89 3.13
CA LEU A 84 1.47 2.62 3.45
C LEU A 84 0.99 3.49 4.61
N PHE A 85 1.78 3.61 5.66
CA PHE A 85 1.46 4.41 6.85
C PHE A 85 1.22 5.88 6.50
N ILE A 86 2.11 6.50 5.72
CA ILE A 86 1.95 7.90 5.32
C ILE A 86 0.78 8.08 4.35
N ALA A 87 0.55 7.14 3.43
CA ALA A 87 -0.61 7.18 2.55
C ALA A 87 -1.93 7.11 3.33
N VAL A 88 -1.98 6.31 4.39
CA VAL A 88 -3.13 6.24 5.31
C VAL A 88 -3.29 7.54 6.10
N CYS A 89 -2.20 8.15 6.56
CA CYS A 89 -2.26 9.45 7.22
C CYS A 89 -2.92 10.51 6.32
N LEU A 90 -2.46 10.64 5.08
CA LEU A 90 -3.04 11.55 4.08
C LEU A 90 -4.52 11.26 3.85
N ALA A 91 -4.89 9.99 3.71
CA ALA A 91 -6.28 9.62 3.51
C ALA A 91 -7.17 10.04 4.68
N ASN A 92 -6.71 9.81 5.92
CA ASN A 92 -7.45 10.20 7.11
C ASN A 92 -7.61 11.73 7.22
N GLN A 93 -6.52 12.49 7.01
CA GLN A 93 -6.54 13.96 7.04
C GLN A 93 -7.49 14.57 6.00
N MET A 94 -7.50 13.99 4.80
CA MET A 94 -8.30 14.49 3.68
C MET A 94 -9.73 13.94 3.66
N GLY A 95 -10.13 13.11 4.64
CA GLY A 95 -11.46 12.51 4.71
C GLY A 95 -11.74 11.47 3.61
N ILE A 96 -10.71 10.77 3.15
CA ILE A 96 -10.80 9.76 2.10
C ILE A 96 -11.07 8.38 2.71
N ASP A 97 -12.17 7.74 2.30
CA ASP A 97 -12.44 6.33 2.57
C ASP A 97 -11.60 5.44 1.63
N LEU A 98 -10.56 4.82 2.17
CA LEU A 98 -9.64 3.98 1.41
C LEU A 98 -10.26 2.67 0.95
N ASP A 99 -11.20 2.09 1.69
CA ASP A 99 -11.85 0.85 1.27
C ASP A 99 -12.70 1.08 0.03
N SER A 100 -13.56 2.10 0.08
CA SER A 100 -14.36 2.48 -1.07
C SER A 100 -13.48 2.90 -2.25
N ALA A 101 -12.40 3.65 -2.00
CA ALA A 101 -11.47 4.07 -3.05
C ALA A 101 -10.73 2.88 -3.69
N PHE A 102 -10.25 1.95 -2.88
CA PHE A 102 -9.54 0.76 -3.33
C PHE A 102 -10.46 -0.19 -4.11
N ALA A 103 -11.66 -0.46 -3.60
CA ALA A 103 -12.66 -1.29 -4.29
C ALA A 103 -13.02 -0.72 -5.67
N ARG A 104 -13.28 0.60 -5.76
CA ARG A 104 -13.51 1.27 -7.04
C ARG A 104 -12.31 1.14 -7.99
N ASN A 105 -11.09 1.31 -7.47
CA ASN A 105 -9.87 1.20 -8.27
C ASN A 105 -9.66 -0.23 -8.81
N MET A 106 -9.91 -1.25 -7.99
CA MET A 106 -9.81 -2.66 -8.39
C MET A 106 -10.86 -3.03 -9.43
N ASN A 107 -12.10 -2.57 -9.27
CA ASN A 107 -13.14 -2.75 -10.28
C ASN A 107 -12.75 -2.10 -11.60
N LYS A 108 -12.25 -0.85 -11.57
CA LYS A 108 -11.78 -0.15 -12.77
C LYS A 108 -10.63 -0.88 -13.48
N LYS A 109 -9.64 -1.37 -12.74
CA LYS A 109 -8.52 -2.16 -13.30
C LYS A 109 -9.03 -3.46 -13.92
N THR A 110 -9.86 -4.20 -13.20
CA THR A 110 -10.44 -5.47 -13.65
C THR A 110 -11.27 -5.30 -14.93
N SER A 111 -12.14 -4.29 -14.98
CA SER A 111 -12.96 -4.00 -16.16
C SER A 111 -12.12 -3.53 -17.37
N ARG A 112 -11.04 -2.77 -17.15
CA ARG A 112 -10.15 -2.32 -18.23
C ARG A 112 -9.25 -3.42 -18.79
N ASP A 113 -8.80 -4.34 -17.94
CA ASP A 113 -7.81 -5.36 -18.31
C ASP A 113 -8.42 -6.72 -18.69
N LYS A 114 -9.74 -6.90 -18.53
CA LYS A 114 -10.46 -8.13 -18.91
C LYS A 114 -10.21 -8.56 -20.36
N ASP A 115 -10.00 -7.59 -21.26
CA ASP A 115 -9.74 -7.84 -22.68
C ASP A 115 -8.27 -7.67 -23.09
N ARG A 116 -7.40 -7.15 -22.21
CA ARG A 116 -6.00 -6.81 -22.56
C ARG A 116 -4.99 -7.91 -22.23
N HIS A 117 -5.16 -8.65 -21.12
CA HIS A 117 -4.16 -9.64 -20.69
C HIS A 117 -4.45 -11.06 -21.14
N LYS A 118 -5.72 -11.45 -21.32
CA LYS A 118 -6.07 -12.83 -21.75
C LYS A 118 -5.58 -13.19 -23.16
N ASN A 119 -5.36 -12.19 -24.01
CA ASN A 119 -4.98 -12.39 -25.42
C ASN A 119 -3.59 -11.85 -25.77
N ASN A 120 -2.79 -11.39 -24.80
CA ASN A 120 -1.45 -10.89 -25.09
C ASN A 120 -0.41 -12.04 -25.10
N PRO A 121 0.22 -12.35 -26.25
CA PRO A 121 1.15 -13.46 -26.38
C PRO A 121 2.42 -13.35 -25.51
N VAL A 122 2.80 -12.14 -25.06
CA VAL A 122 3.99 -11.90 -24.21
C VAL A 122 3.84 -12.52 -22.81
N PHE A 123 2.61 -12.67 -22.31
CA PHE A 123 2.37 -13.24 -20.96
C PHE A 123 2.18 -14.77 -20.96
N LYS A 124 1.96 -15.41 -22.13
CA LYS A 124 1.88 -16.87 -22.22
C LYS A 124 3.25 -17.55 -22.17
N SER A 125 4.30 -16.90 -22.65
CA SER A 125 5.63 -17.53 -22.72
C SER A 125 6.31 -17.65 -21.36
N LYS A 126 6.05 -16.74 -20.41
CA LYS A 126 6.69 -16.78 -19.08
C LYS A 126 6.22 -17.92 -18.16
N HIS A 127 4.98 -18.38 -18.29
CA HIS A 127 4.46 -19.48 -17.46
C HIS A 127 4.78 -20.88 -17.99
N ALA A 128 5.33 -20.99 -19.22
CA ALA A 128 5.76 -22.27 -19.78
C ALA A 128 7.17 -22.68 -19.29
N GLU A 129 8.05 -21.71 -19.00
CA GLU A 129 9.44 -21.97 -18.60
C GLU A 129 9.61 -22.27 -17.09
N GLU A 130 8.58 -22.08 -16.27
CA GLU A 130 8.62 -22.37 -14.82
C GLU A 130 8.08 -23.76 -14.44
N ASN A 131 7.65 -24.57 -15.42
CA ASN A 131 7.10 -25.92 -15.21
C ASN A 131 7.88 -27.06 -15.93
N GLU A 132 9.12 -26.80 -16.36
CA GLU A 132 10.10 -27.82 -16.78
C GLU A 132 11.27 -27.87 -15.78
#